data_AF-A0A7Y5DB66-F1
#
_entry.id   AF-A0A7Y5DB66-F1
#
_cell.length_a   1.000
_cell.length_b   1.000
_cell.length_c   1.000
_cell.angle_alpha   90.00
_cell.angle_beta   90.00
_cell.angle_gamma   90.00
#
_symmetry.space_group_name_H-M   'P 1'
#
loop_
_entity.id
_entity.type
_entity.pdbx_description
1 polymer ?
#
loop_
_entity_poly.entity_id
_entity_poly.type
_entity_poly.pdbx_seq_one_letter_code
_entity_poly.pdbx_strand_id
1 'polypeptide(L)'
;MNSNTVKTTKRVKTKNRKSLGPEWGRTQDFFMILGEDGPSDELWKMLKLALIVDNDHSNELERSNMIFLYENAKVLFEDVFSLLQQQKKKMALE
;
A
#
# COMPACT_ATOMS: atom_id res chain seq x y z
N MET A 1 8.26 -29.35 35.15
CA MET A 1 8.56 -28.98 33.75
C MET A 1 7.25 -28.57 33.11
N ASN A 2 6.94 -27.27 33.08
CA ASN A 2 5.64 -26.78 32.61
C ASN A 2 5.75 -26.29 31.17
N SER A 3 5.00 -26.95 30.29
CA SER A 3 4.84 -26.64 28.87
C SER A 3 4.27 -25.24 28.67
N ASN A 4 5.02 -24.37 28.00
CA ASN A 4 4.55 -23.08 27.51
C ASN A 4 3.69 -23.29 26.25
N THR A 5 2.38 -23.16 26.41
CA THR A 5 1.42 -23.08 25.31
C THR A 5 1.54 -21.72 24.62
N VAL A 6 2.05 -21.75 23.38
CA VAL A 6 2.07 -20.59 22.46
C VAL A 6 0.62 -20.16 22.19
N LYS A 7 0.26 -18.96 22.65
CA LYS A 7 -1.06 -18.36 22.41
C LYS A 7 -1.18 -18.01 20.93
N THR A 8 -1.99 -18.79 20.23
CA THR A 8 -2.37 -18.59 18.82
C THR A 8 -3.09 -17.24 18.67
N THR A 9 -2.52 -16.33 17.89
CA THR A 9 -3.13 -15.05 17.53
C THR A 9 -4.47 -15.30 16.83
N LYS A 10 -5.57 -14.91 17.48
CA LYS A 10 -6.92 -15.05 16.93
C LYS A 10 -7.05 -14.21 15.66
N ARG A 11 -7.15 -14.90 14.52
CA ARG A 11 -7.55 -14.32 13.23
C ARG A 11 -8.96 -13.73 13.40
N VAL A 12 -9.07 -12.41 13.44
CA VAL A 12 -10.35 -11.72 13.51
C VAL A 12 -11.11 -12.02 12.21
N LYS A 13 -12.10 -12.92 12.29
CA LYS A 13 -13.03 -13.19 11.19
C LYS A 13 -13.98 -11.99 11.07
N THR A 14 -13.70 -11.09 10.14
CA THR A 14 -14.64 -10.08 9.67
C THR A 14 -15.81 -10.77 8.97
N LYS A 15 -16.97 -10.81 9.64
CA LYS A 15 -18.23 -11.34 9.12
C LYS A 15 -18.75 -10.47 7.96
N ASN A 16 -19.24 -11.14 6.91
CA ASN A 16 -20.19 -10.66 5.90
C ASN A 16 -19.97 -9.25 5.32
N ARG A 17 -18.95 -9.10 4.47
CA ARG A 17 -19.00 -8.14 3.36
C ARG A 17 -19.21 -8.95 2.09
N LYS A 18 -20.09 -8.51 1.16
CA LYS A 18 -20.02 -8.95 -0.24
C LYS A 18 -18.54 -8.86 -0.63
N SER A 19 -17.90 -10.02 -0.77
CA SER A 19 -16.45 -10.05 -0.81
C SER A 19 -16.04 -9.46 -2.14
N LEU A 20 -15.38 -8.30 -2.09
CA LEU A 20 -14.52 -7.85 -3.17
C LEU A 20 -13.75 -9.07 -3.72
N GLY A 21 -13.65 -9.19 -5.05
CA GLY A 21 -12.81 -10.23 -5.66
C GLY A 21 -11.42 -10.26 -5.03
N PRO A 22 -10.71 -11.40 -5.07
CA PRO A 22 -9.46 -11.57 -4.33
C PRO A 22 -8.41 -10.50 -4.62
N GLU A 23 -8.39 -9.93 -5.84
CA GLU A 23 -7.53 -8.80 -6.20
C GLU A 23 -7.91 -7.54 -5.42
N TRP A 24 -9.20 -7.19 -5.41
CA TRP A 24 -9.73 -6.03 -4.72
C TRP A 24 -9.65 -6.13 -3.19
N GLY A 25 -9.70 -7.35 -2.65
CA GLY A 25 -9.46 -7.60 -1.22
C GLY A 25 -8.05 -7.17 -0.80
N ARG A 26 -7.03 -7.58 -1.57
CA ARG A 26 -5.63 -7.16 -1.30
C ARG A 26 -5.44 -5.66 -1.42
N THR A 27 -6.03 -5.04 -2.45
CA THR A 27 -5.99 -3.59 -2.63
C THR A 27 -6.69 -2.88 -1.47
N GLN A 28 -7.85 -3.37 -1.02
CA GLN A 28 -8.52 -2.82 0.16
C GLN A 28 -7.66 -2.92 1.41
N ASP A 29 -7.05 -4.07 1.68
CA ASP A 29 -6.22 -4.28 2.85
C ASP A 29 -5.00 -3.34 2.84
N PHE A 30 -4.37 -3.15 1.69
CA PHE A 30 -3.27 -2.19 1.48
C PHE A 30 -3.66 -0.76 1.90
N PHE A 31 -4.77 -0.23 1.35
CA PHE A 31 -5.24 1.12 1.68
C PHE A 31 -5.90 1.21 3.07
N MET A 32 -6.32 0.10 3.68
CA MET A 32 -6.79 0.10 5.07
C MET A 32 -5.64 0.29 6.05
N ILE A 33 -4.45 -0.25 5.75
CA ILE A 33 -3.26 -0.15 6.60
C ILE A 33 -2.61 1.22 6.44
N LEU A 34 -2.50 1.71 5.21
CA LEU A 34 -1.81 2.97 4.92
C LEU A 34 -2.72 4.19 4.95
N GLY A 35 -4.03 4.03 4.74
CA GLY A 35 -4.93 5.15 4.46
C GLY A 35 -4.83 5.59 2.99
N GLU A 36 -5.59 6.63 2.64
CA GLU A 36 -5.63 7.19 1.27
C GLU A 36 -4.30 7.83 0.88
N ASP A 37 -3.74 8.67 1.76
CA ASP A 37 -2.48 9.38 1.53
C ASP A 37 -1.22 8.60 1.93
N GLY A 38 -1.38 7.52 2.72
CA GLY A 38 -0.24 6.79 3.30
C GLY A 38 0.72 6.17 2.29
N PRO A 39 0.28 5.63 1.13
CA PRO A 39 1.21 5.16 0.10
C PRO A 39 2.11 6.27 -0.44
N SER A 40 1.58 7.49 -0.60
CA SER A 40 2.34 8.66 -1.06
C SER A 40 3.38 9.11 -0.03
N ASP A 41 2.99 9.17 1.24
CA ASP A 41 3.90 9.52 2.34
C ASP A 41 5.02 8.50 2.52
N GLU A 42 4.70 7.21 2.39
CA GLU A 42 5.67 6.13 2.56
C GLU A 42 6.63 6.05 1.36
N LEU A 43 6.11 6.20 0.13
CA LEU A 43 6.93 6.40 -1.07
C LEU A 43 7.88 7.59 -0.92
N TRP A 44 7.42 8.69 -0.34
CA TRP A 44 8.24 9.89 -0.17
C TRP A 44 9.37 9.69 0.83
N LYS A 45 9.11 8.95 1.92
CA LYS A 45 10.16 8.55 2.87
C LYS A 45 11.19 7.65 2.20
N MET A 46 10.76 6.67 1.41
CA MET A 46 11.66 5.78 0.67
C MET A 46 12.52 6.56 -0.33
N LEU A 47 11.92 7.50 -1.08
CA LEU A 47 12.67 8.36 -1.99
C LEU A 47 13.71 9.21 -1.25
N LYS A 48 13.33 9.85 -0.13
CA LYS A 48 14.28 10.61 0.70
C LYS A 48 15.43 9.74 1.18
N LEU A 49 15.15 8.54 1.68
CA LEU A 49 16.18 7.61 2.14
C LEU A 49 17.12 7.21 0.99
N ALA A 50 16.58 6.86 -0.18
CA ALA A 50 17.39 6.52 -1.35
C ALA A 50 18.29 7.69 -1.78
N LEU A 51 17.74 8.90 -1.84
CA LEU A 51 18.49 10.11 -2.21
C LEU A 51 19.56 10.53 -1.18
N ILE A 52 19.36 10.20 0.10
CA ILE A 52 20.30 10.49 1.20
C ILE A 52 21.40 9.43 1.27
N VAL A 53 21.10 8.15 1.00
CA VAL A 53 22.08 7.06 1.04
C VAL A 53 23.10 7.18 -0.09
N ASP A 54 22.71 7.75 -1.24
CA ASP A 54 23.57 7.94 -2.42
C ASP A 54 24.52 9.15 -2.35
N ASN A 55 25.00 9.50 -1.16
CA ASN A 55 25.77 10.72 -0.89
C ASN A 55 27.21 10.75 -1.43
N ASP A 56 27.54 10.06 -2.52
CA ASP A 56 28.81 10.34 -3.22
C ASP A 56 28.88 9.94 -4.70
N HIS A 57 28.07 9.01 -5.22
CA HIS A 57 28.26 8.47 -6.59
C HIS A 57 27.00 8.24 -7.45
N SER A 58 25.78 8.54 -7.01
CA SER A 58 24.61 8.40 -7.89
C SER A 58 24.68 9.41 -9.03
N ASN A 59 24.65 8.92 -10.26
CA ASN A 59 24.59 9.76 -11.46
C ASN A 59 23.30 10.62 -11.43
N GLU A 60 23.34 11.87 -11.89
CA GLU A 60 22.17 12.76 -11.99
C GLU A 60 20.98 12.10 -12.72
N LEU A 61 21.28 11.21 -13.67
CA LEU A 61 20.29 10.38 -14.35
C LEU A 61 19.54 9.43 -13.41
N GLU A 62 20.25 8.78 -12.48
CA GLU A 62 19.65 7.84 -11.53
C GLU A 62 18.76 8.57 -10.53
N ARG A 63 19.22 9.73 -10.04
CA ARG A 63 18.41 10.63 -9.21
C ARG A 63 17.14 11.08 -9.95
N SER A 64 17.26 11.46 -11.23
CA SER A 64 16.11 11.85 -12.05
C SER A 64 15.13 10.69 -12.27
N ASN A 65 15.64 9.48 -12.49
CA ASN A 65 14.82 8.27 -12.64
C ASN A 65 14.08 7.92 -11.34
N MET A 66 14.71 8.07 -10.17
CA MET A 66 14.05 7.83 -8.89
C MET A 66 12.92 8.83 -8.61
N ILE A 67 13.13 10.10 -8.94
CA ILE A 67 12.09 11.14 -8.83
C ILE A 67 10.93 10.81 -9.78
N PHE A 68 11.24 10.49 -11.04
CA PHE A 68 10.24 10.09 -12.03
C PHE A 68 9.44 8.87 -11.57
N LEU A 69 10.11 7.85 -11.02
CA LEU A 69 9.45 6.65 -10.50
C LEU A 69 8.52 6.98 -9.34
N TYR A 70 8.95 7.86 -8.42
CA TYR A 70 8.12 8.32 -7.31
C TYR A 70 6.85 9.03 -7.79
N GLU A 71 6.98 9.98 -8.73
CA GLU A 71 5.84 10.74 -9.25
C GLU A 71 4.83 9.82 -9.95
N ASN A 72 5.29 8.88 -10.77
CA ASN A 72 4.42 7.95 -11.47
C ASN A 72 3.78 6.91 -10.52
N ALA A 73 4.54 6.42 -9.54
CA ALA A 73 4.00 5.49 -8.54
C ALA A 73 2.91 6.15 -7.69
N LYS A 74 3.06 7.43 -7.36
CA LYS A 74 2.03 8.21 -6.66
C LYS A 74 0.73 8.26 -7.45
N VAL A 75 0.78 8.67 -8.73
CA VAL A 75 -0.40 8.73 -9.60
C VAL A 75 -1.05 7.35 -9.73
N LEU A 76 -0.25 6.29 -9.89
CA LEU A 76 -0.76 4.92 -9.95
C LEU A 76 -1.53 4.52 -8.67
N PHE A 77 -1.04 4.90 -7.49
CA PHE A 77 -1.75 4.60 -6.24
C PHE A 77 -3.07 5.39 -6.12
N GLU A 78 -3.09 6.66 -6.52
CA GLU A 78 -4.31 7.47 -6.56
C GLU A 78 -5.36 6.83 -7.50
N ASP A 79 -4.95 6.41 -8.69
CA ASP A 79 -5.82 5.75 -9.67
C ASP A 79 -6.37 4.43 -9.14
N VAL A 80 -5.52 3.57 -8.56
CA VAL A 80 -5.94 2.29 -7.99
C VAL A 80 -6.90 2.50 -6.82
N PHE A 81 -6.70 3.52 -5.99
CA PHE A 81 -7.63 3.87 -4.92
C PHE A 81 -8.99 4.31 -5.48
N SER A 82 -9.00 5.17 -6.49
CA SER A 82 -10.22 5.60 -7.17
C SER A 82 -11.00 4.40 -7.74
N LEU A 83 -10.31 3.48 -8.41
CA LEU A 83 -10.90 2.24 -8.93
C LEU A 83 -11.49 1.37 -7.81
N LEU A 84 -10.80 1.25 -6.67
CA LEU A 84 -11.31 0.53 -5.50
C LEU A 84 -12.61 1.17 -4.99
N GLN A 85 -12.70 2.50 -4.93
CA GLN A 85 -13.92 3.20 -4.51
C GLN A 85 -15.07 2.97 -5.50
N GLN A 86 -14.79 2.99 -6.81
CA GLN A 86 -15.79 2.69 -7.84
C GLN A 86 -16.32 1.25 -7.71
N GLN A 87 -15.43 0.28 -7.50
CA GLN A 87 -15.82 -1.13 -7.33
C GLN A 87 -16.69 -1.32 -6.07
N LYS A 88 -16.32 -0.68 -4.95
CA LYS A 88 -17.13 -0.70 -3.72
C LYS A 88 -18.53 -0.12 -3.94
N LYS A 89 -18.65 1.00 -4.67
CA LYS A 89 -19.94 1.60 -5.03
C LYS A 89 -20.78 0.66 -5.89
N LYS A 90 -20.18 0.01 -6.89
CA LYS A 90 -20.87 -0.96 -7.77
C LYS A 90 -21.51 -2.09 -6.96
N MET A 91 -20.76 -2.72 -6.05
CA MET A 91 -21.28 -3.82 -5.23
C MET A 91 -22.34 -3.40 -4.20
N ALA A 92 -22.41 -2.12 -3.85
CA ALA A 92 -23.43 -1.59 -2.94
C ALA A 92 -24.77 -1.31 -3.64
N LEU A 93 -24.77 -1.18 -4.97
CA LEU A 93 -25.95 -0.97 -5.80
C LEU A 93 -26.58 -2.29 -6.29
N GLU A 94 -25.77 -3.34 -6.39
CA GLU A 94 -26.21 -4.74 -6.54
C GLU A 94 -26.73 -5.30 -5.21
#